data_AF-A0A7C3GJU5-F1
#
_entry.id   AF-A0A7C3GJU5-F1
#
_cell.length_a   1.000
_cell.length_b   1.000
_cell.length_c   1.000
_cell.angle_alpha   90.00
_cell.angle_beta   90.00
_cell.angle_gamma   90.00
#
_symmetry.space_group_name_H-M   'P 1'
#
loop_
_entity.id
_entity.type
_entity.pdbx_description
1 polymer ?
#
loop_
_entity_poly.entity_id
_entity_poly.type
_entity_poly.pdbx_seq_one_letter_code
_entity_poly.pdbx_strand_id
1 'polypeptide(L)'
;MIVELSTRIISKYISFDSDFLVGGKPLRGVISWFQSVIPMENEHGEVALEFMFSERLKPFLLQLSEYAKIHPLDVAPMKSGFAIRMYQVFKAERDRMRKHTQSSAMVYTLDELKKMLGIEGKYKVLKDFRRRVLDVVEREVNTHSPSVQVKYEYIKTKRRVTGVRFVIFDKIKMKPAAEKTGGGEATNYAPSEEELSVLTYSQHKAYTNLVKFGVYEGIAFKQILPNIKGGDVEGFEDYFVKHALAHFKRWARNQPNKAISAATFVMWWSDKKVFDAENDVFWKIVEKISADKKKLDQVTFDNRIEAKNMTKDEFIEWYKRTQKEMF
;
A
#
# COMPACT_ATOMS: atom_id res chain seq x y z
N MET A 1 34.44 -4.29 10.27
CA MET A 1 33.04 -3.86 10.49
C MET A 1 32.77 -3.42 11.93
N ILE A 2 33.05 -4.24 12.96
CA ILE A 2 32.81 -3.89 14.39
C ILE A 2 33.69 -2.72 14.88
N VAL A 3 34.98 -2.72 14.53
CA VAL A 3 35.93 -1.65 14.91
C VAL A 3 35.57 -0.29 14.29
N GLU A 4 35.06 -0.28 13.06
CA GLU A 4 34.60 0.95 12.41
C GLU A 4 33.29 1.47 13.03
N LEU A 5 32.44 0.57 13.52
CA LEU A 5 31.19 0.92 14.18
C LEU A 5 31.44 1.64 15.51
N SER A 6 32.32 1.12 16.38
CA SER A 6 32.61 1.71 17.69
C SER A 6 33.14 3.14 17.56
N THR A 7 34.10 3.36 16.65
CA THR A 7 34.68 4.68 16.39
C THR A 7 33.65 5.67 15.82
N ARG A 8 32.80 5.19 14.90
CA ARG A 8 31.77 6.02 14.27
C ARG A 8 30.64 6.39 15.21
N ILE A 9 30.27 5.50 16.13
CA ILE A 9 29.09 5.71 16.97
C ILE A 9 29.41 6.57 18.20
N ILE A 10 30.61 6.43 18.78
CA ILE A 10 31.02 7.24 19.94
C ILE A 10 31.23 8.71 19.59
N SER A 11 31.57 9.01 18.33
CA SER A 11 31.67 10.39 17.83
C SER A 11 30.31 11.05 17.55
N LYS A 12 29.19 10.35 17.75
CA LYS A 12 27.86 10.93 17.61
C LYS A 12 27.40 11.61 18.89
N TYR A 13 26.81 12.78 18.72
CA TYR A 13 26.25 13.58 19.80
C TYR A 13 24.89 14.15 19.40
N ILE A 14 24.10 14.46 20.42
CA ILE A 14 22.90 15.28 20.35
C ILE A 14 23.34 16.73 20.51
N SER A 15 22.75 17.63 19.74
CA SER A 15 22.99 19.06 19.86
C SER A 15 21.68 19.80 20.06
N PHE A 16 21.68 20.85 20.86
CA PHE A 16 20.50 21.66 21.14
C PHE A 16 20.90 23.13 21.32
N ASP A 17 19.97 24.03 21.04
CA ASP A 17 20.14 25.46 21.29
C ASP A 17 19.84 25.72 22.76
N SER A 18 20.69 26.52 23.43
CA SER A 18 20.44 26.96 24.81
C SER A 18 19.88 28.37 24.83
N ASP A 19 19.30 28.76 25.96
CA ASP A 19 18.76 30.10 26.18
C ASP A 19 19.88 31.16 26.33
N PHE A 20 21.14 30.74 26.40
CA PHE A 20 22.29 31.64 26.49
C PHE A 20 22.67 32.19 25.12
N LEU A 21 22.76 33.51 24.97
CA LEU A 21 23.14 34.17 23.72
C LEU A 21 24.60 34.63 23.76
N VAL A 22 25.35 34.33 22.70
CA VAL A 22 26.71 34.83 22.47
C VAL A 22 26.75 35.49 21.09
N GLY A 23 27.00 36.80 21.03
CA GLY A 23 26.98 37.56 19.78
C GLY A 23 25.61 37.56 19.08
N GLY A 24 24.52 37.55 19.86
CA GLY A 24 23.14 37.52 19.34
C GLY A 24 22.68 36.16 18.79
N LYS A 25 23.47 35.10 18.96
CA LYS A 25 23.13 33.74 18.55
C LYS A 25 23.05 32.80 19.76
N PRO A 26 22.11 31.85 19.78
CA PRO A 26 22.05 30.81 20.80
C PRO A 26 23.38 30.04 20.88
N LEU A 27 23.92 29.92 22.09
CA LEU A 27 25.03 29.04 22.37
C LEU A 27 24.55 27.59 22.29
N ARG A 28 25.25 26.76 21.53
CA ARG A 28 24.83 25.38 21.26
C ARG A 28 25.43 24.43 22.29
N GLY A 29 24.58 23.68 22.97
CA GLY A 29 24.98 22.57 23.84
C GLY A 29 25.14 21.27 23.04
N VAL A 30 25.99 20.37 23.54
CA VAL A 30 26.15 19.02 23.00
C VAL A 30 26.17 17.97 24.11
N ILE A 31 25.56 16.81 23.86
CA ILE A 31 25.60 15.63 24.73
C ILE A 31 25.95 14.42 23.87
N SER A 32 27.03 13.71 24.23
CA SER A 32 27.38 12.44 23.57
C SER A 32 26.32 11.37 23.81
N TRP A 33 26.08 10.51 22.81
CA TRP A 33 25.17 9.37 22.98
C TRP A 33 25.70 8.34 23.98
N PHE A 34 26.98 8.01 23.83
CA PHE A 34 27.67 7.01 24.63
C PHE A 34 28.78 7.66 25.42
N GLN A 35 28.89 7.28 26.69
CA GLN A 35 30.01 7.62 27.55
C GLN A 35 31.21 6.71 27.27
N SER A 36 30.95 5.44 26.94
CA SER A 36 31.97 4.49 26.49
C SER A 36 31.41 3.49 25.48
N VAL A 37 32.30 3.00 24.62
CA VAL A 37 32.07 1.85 23.73
C VAL A 37 33.34 1.01 23.78
N ILE A 38 33.30 -0.12 24.48
CA ILE A 38 34.49 -0.93 24.75
C ILE A 38 34.30 -2.37 24.26
N PRO A 39 35.34 -3.00 23.68
CA PRO A 39 35.29 -4.44 23.39
C PRO A 39 35.35 -5.23 24.70
N MET A 40 34.57 -6.31 24.76
CA MET A 40 34.56 -7.24 25.89
C MET A 40 34.33 -8.67 25.41
N GLU A 41 34.54 -9.64 26.29
CA GLU A 41 34.12 -11.03 26.10
C GLU A 41 32.83 -11.25 26.88
N ASN A 42 31.80 -11.80 26.24
CA ASN A 42 30.53 -12.09 26.92
C ASN A 42 30.63 -13.36 27.78
N GLU A 43 29.56 -13.69 28.51
CA GLU A 43 29.49 -14.87 29.38
C GLU A 43 29.69 -16.22 28.64
N HIS A 44 29.64 -16.21 27.30
CA HIS A 44 29.83 -17.38 26.43
C HIS A 44 31.19 -17.41 25.73
N GLY A 45 32.10 -16.49 26.05
CA GLY A 45 33.43 -16.43 25.44
C GLY A 45 33.47 -15.74 24.08
N GLU A 46 32.40 -15.03 23.69
CA GLU A 46 32.30 -14.38 22.38
C GLU A 46 32.71 -12.91 22.45
N VAL A 47 33.37 -12.42 21.39
CA VAL A 47 33.76 -11.01 21.27
C VAL A 47 32.52 -10.13 21.06
N ALA A 48 32.30 -9.20 21.98
CA ALA A 48 31.18 -8.27 22.00
C ALA A 48 31.64 -6.81 22.18
N LEU A 49 30.69 -5.88 22.03
CA LEU A 49 30.86 -4.48 22.39
C LEU A 49 29.91 -4.14 23.54
N GLU A 50 30.45 -3.58 24.61
CA GLU A 50 29.67 -2.94 25.67
C GLU A 50 29.45 -1.47 25.33
N PHE A 51 28.21 -1.02 25.47
CA PHE A 51 27.81 0.37 25.25
C PHE A 51 27.30 0.97 26.55
N MET A 52 27.91 2.06 27.02
CA MET A 52 27.39 2.83 28.14
C MET A 52 26.76 4.11 27.62
N PHE A 53 25.45 4.26 27.78
CA PHE A 53 24.77 5.53 27.46
C PHE A 53 25.27 6.65 28.38
N SER A 54 25.32 7.87 27.86
CA SER A 54 25.62 9.04 28.68
C SER A 54 24.61 9.19 29.80
N GLU A 55 25.08 9.37 31.04
CA GLU A 55 24.25 9.57 32.22
C GLU A 55 23.26 10.73 32.06
N ARG A 56 23.66 11.78 31.32
CA ARG A 56 22.80 12.94 30.99
C ARG A 56 21.58 12.56 30.13
N LEU A 57 21.63 11.42 29.45
CA LEU A 57 20.53 10.91 28.62
C LEU A 57 19.53 10.07 29.39
N LYS A 58 19.84 9.60 30.62
CA LYS A 58 18.95 8.74 31.42
C LYS A 58 17.51 9.28 31.53
N PRO A 59 17.26 10.57 31.82
CA PRO A 59 15.89 11.08 31.90
C PRO A 59 15.12 10.89 30.60
N PHE A 60 15.77 11.10 29.46
CA PHE A 60 15.17 11.01 28.13
C PHE A 60 14.97 9.56 27.64
N LEU A 61 15.81 8.64 28.12
CA LEU A 61 15.73 7.22 27.76
C LEU A 61 14.72 6.44 28.64
N LEU A 62 14.52 6.87 29.89
CA LEU A 62 13.68 6.17 30.87
C LEU A 62 12.27 6.78 31.01
N GLN A 63 12.12 8.10 30.88
CA GLN A 63 10.81 8.77 30.96
C GLN A 63 10.16 8.89 29.59
N LEU A 64 9.99 7.74 28.94
CA LEU A 64 9.27 7.65 27.68
C LEU A 64 7.78 7.87 27.98
N SER A 65 7.26 9.09 27.77
CA SER A 65 5.82 9.42 27.87
C SER A 65 5.19 9.68 26.50
N GLU A 66 5.96 10.19 25.54
CA GLU A 66 5.52 10.45 24.15
C GLU A 66 6.46 9.83 23.11
N TYR A 67 6.23 8.56 22.75
CA TYR A 67 7.11 7.80 21.86
C TYR A 67 6.32 6.79 21.05
N ALA A 68 6.77 6.53 19.82
CA ALA A 68 6.24 5.45 19.01
C ALA A 68 6.94 4.15 19.37
N LYS A 69 6.15 3.10 19.63
CA LYS A 69 6.67 1.74 19.69
C LYS A 69 7.00 1.26 18.28
N ILE A 70 8.29 1.10 17.98
CA ILE A 70 8.76 0.64 16.67
C ILE A 70 9.35 -0.75 16.84
N HIS A 71 8.80 -1.74 16.13
CA HIS A 71 9.39 -3.07 16.12
C HIS A 71 10.59 -3.07 15.16
N PRO A 72 11.75 -3.64 15.52
CA PRO A 72 12.92 -3.65 14.63
C PRO A 72 12.63 -4.25 13.25
N LEU A 73 11.80 -5.31 13.20
CA LEU A 73 11.37 -5.92 11.93
C LEU A 73 10.54 -4.99 11.04
N ASP A 74 9.90 -3.95 11.59
CA ASP A 74 9.15 -2.99 10.79
C ASP A 74 10.06 -2.13 9.91
N VAL A 75 11.31 -1.93 10.35
CA VAL A 75 12.29 -1.04 9.70
C VAL A 75 13.44 -1.79 9.05
N ALA A 76 13.74 -3.02 9.47
CA ALA A 76 14.83 -3.84 8.95
C ALA A 76 14.87 -3.97 7.41
N PRO A 77 13.74 -4.04 6.69
CA PRO A 77 13.76 -4.11 5.22
C PRO A 77 14.06 -2.78 4.53
N MET A 78 13.96 -1.64 5.24
CA MET A 78 14.25 -0.32 4.68
C MET A 78 15.76 -0.08 4.63
N LYS A 79 16.25 0.46 3.52
CA LYS A 79 17.69 0.72 3.31
C LYS A 79 18.05 2.18 3.53
N SER A 80 17.09 3.08 3.35
CA SER A 80 17.30 4.52 3.52
C SER A 80 17.12 4.94 4.97
N GLY A 81 18.15 5.54 5.56
CA GLY A 81 18.05 6.18 6.87
C GLY A 81 16.96 7.27 6.93
N PHE A 82 16.69 7.95 5.80
CA PHE A 82 15.57 8.89 5.72
C PHE A 82 14.22 8.19 5.81
N ALA A 83 14.05 7.06 5.12
CA ALA A 83 12.80 6.30 5.15
C ALA A 83 12.52 5.73 6.54
N ILE A 84 13.55 5.15 7.19
CA ILE A 84 13.48 4.67 8.56
C ILE A 84 13.05 5.81 9.49
N ARG A 85 13.74 6.95 9.44
CA ARG A 85 13.42 8.10 10.30
C ARG A 85 12.00 8.62 10.08
N MET A 86 11.60 8.78 8.82
CA MET A 86 10.26 9.27 8.50
C MET A 86 9.16 8.27 8.87
N TYR A 87 9.39 6.96 8.70
CA TYR A 87 8.43 5.94 9.16
C TYR A 87 8.15 6.06 10.66
N GLN A 88 9.20 6.24 11.48
CA GLN A 88 9.04 6.40 12.92
C GLN A 88 8.15 7.61 13.24
N VAL A 89 8.38 8.74 12.58
CA VAL A 89 7.58 9.97 12.72
C VAL A 89 6.14 9.73 12.28
N PHE A 90 5.93 9.10 11.12
CA PHE A 90 4.59 8.84 10.59
C PHE A 90 3.81 7.86 11.45
N LYS A 91 4.46 6.82 11.97
CA LYS A 91 3.83 5.85 12.87
C LYS A 91 3.42 6.50 14.19
N ALA A 92 4.30 7.32 14.78
CA ALA A 92 3.99 8.07 15.99
C ALA A 92 2.72 8.92 15.80
N GLU A 93 2.69 9.71 14.74
CA GLU A 93 1.57 10.61 14.45
C GLU A 93 0.29 9.84 14.11
N ARG A 94 0.41 8.74 13.35
CA ARG A 94 -0.75 7.91 13.02
C ARG A 94 -1.32 7.25 14.26
N ASP A 95 -0.49 6.66 15.12
CA ASP A 95 -0.94 5.99 16.33
C ASP A 95 -1.62 6.98 17.30
N ARG A 96 -1.11 8.21 17.40
CA ARG A 96 -1.73 9.31 18.17
C ARG A 96 -3.11 9.68 17.63
N MET A 97 -3.23 9.86 16.31
CA MET A 97 -4.45 10.36 15.67
C MET A 97 -5.44 9.26 15.26
N ARG A 98 -5.07 7.96 15.40
CA ARG A 98 -5.85 6.82 14.88
C ARG A 98 -7.29 6.79 15.35
N LYS A 99 -7.55 7.21 16.59
CA LYS A 99 -8.88 7.23 17.19
C LYS A 99 -9.74 8.42 16.72
N HIS A 100 -9.12 9.47 16.18
CA HIS A 100 -9.79 10.72 15.85
C HIS A 100 -10.04 10.89 14.34
N THR A 101 -9.15 10.37 13.51
CA THR A 101 -9.22 10.55 12.05
C THR A 101 -8.80 9.28 11.31
N GLN A 102 -9.33 9.08 10.09
CA GLN A 102 -8.91 7.97 9.21
C GLN A 102 -7.55 8.21 8.52
N SER A 103 -7.07 9.46 8.53
CA SER A 103 -5.75 9.82 8.03
C SER A 103 -5.16 10.96 8.86
N SER A 104 -3.84 11.03 8.92
CA SER A 104 -3.10 12.11 9.58
C SER A 104 -2.37 12.94 8.52
N ALA A 105 -2.18 14.23 8.78
CA ALA A 105 -1.40 15.08 7.89
C ALA A 105 -0.31 15.81 8.67
N MET A 106 0.90 15.82 8.12
CA MET A 106 2.03 16.56 8.67
C MET A 106 2.57 17.53 7.63
N VAL A 107 2.84 18.77 8.05
CA VAL A 107 3.36 19.82 7.18
C VAL A 107 4.73 20.24 7.67
N TYR A 108 5.68 20.32 6.75
CA TYR A 108 7.02 20.84 7.01
C TYR A 108 7.40 21.83 5.92
N THR A 109 8.07 22.91 6.30
CA THR A 109 8.89 23.67 5.34
C THR A 109 10.06 22.80 4.86
N LEU A 110 10.64 23.15 3.72
CA LEU A 110 11.81 22.42 3.20
C LEU A 110 13.00 22.46 4.17
N ASP A 111 13.18 23.58 4.87
CA ASP A 111 14.31 23.76 5.79
C ASP A 111 14.09 23.00 7.10
N GLU A 112 12.88 23.01 7.66
CA GLU A 112 12.52 22.19 8.83
C GLU A 112 12.72 20.70 8.55
N LEU A 113 12.25 20.22 7.39
CA LEU A 113 12.40 18.82 7.02
C LEU A 113 13.87 18.42 6.86
N LYS A 114 14.71 19.29 6.28
CA LYS A 114 16.15 19.05 6.15
C LYS A 114 16.86 19.05 7.50
N LYS A 115 16.49 19.98 8.40
CA LYS A 115 16.99 20.05 9.78
C LYS A 115 16.65 18.77 10.54
N MET A 116 15.39 18.34 10.49
CA MET A 116 14.94 17.11 11.15
C MET A 116 15.66 15.85 10.63
N LEU A 117 16.06 15.84 9.36
CA LEU A 117 16.80 14.73 8.73
C LEU A 117 18.33 14.87 8.84
N GLY A 118 18.86 15.92 9.48
CA GLY A 118 20.30 16.15 9.64
C GLY A 118 21.06 16.40 8.33
N ILE A 119 20.38 17.03 7.37
CA ILE A 119 20.90 17.32 6.03
C ILE A 119 20.77 18.80 5.69
N GLU A 120 20.91 19.68 6.70
CA GLU A 120 20.96 21.12 6.47
C GLU A 120 22.05 21.46 5.44
N GLY A 121 21.76 22.44 4.57
CA GLY A 121 22.67 22.87 3.51
C GLY A 121 22.84 21.88 2.34
N LYS A 122 22.34 20.63 2.45
CA LYS A 122 22.37 19.65 1.36
C LYS A 122 21.14 19.79 0.45
N TYR A 123 21.27 19.25 -0.77
CA TYR A 123 20.22 19.23 -1.79
C TYR A 123 19.64 20.62 -2.09
N LYS A 124 20.50 21.57 -2.52
CA LYS A 124 20.09 22.94 -2.87
C LYS A 124 19.01 22.95 -3.97
N VAL A 125 19.09 22.00 -4.91
CA VAL A 125 18.10 21.83 -5.97
C VAL A 125 16.96 20.93 -5.50
N LEU A 126 15.71 21.40 -5.62
CA LEU A 126 14.52 20.67 -5.20
C LEU A 126 14.40 19.29 -5.87
N LYS A 127 14.79 19.17 -7.15
CA LYS A 127 14.77 17.90 -7.90
C LYS A 127 15.61 16.82 -7.22
N ASP A 128 16.78 17.18 -6.69
CA ASP A 128 17.64 16.23 -5.98
C ASP A 128 17.08 15.88 -4.61
N PHE A 129 16.55 16.87 -3.89
CA PHE A 129 15.87 16.63 -2.62
C PHE A 129 14.69 15.67 -2.79
N ARG A 130 13.88 15.89 -3.84
CA ARG A 130 12.78 15.00 -4.22
C ARG A 130 13.28 13.57 -4.47
N ARG A 131 14.17 13.40 -5.45
CA ARG A 131 14.61 12.08 -5.94
C ARG A 131 15.33 11.27 -4.87
N ARG A 132 16.13 11.92 -4.01
CA ARG A 132 17.00 11.25 -3.04
C ARG A 132 16.38 11.15 -1.63
N VAL A 133 15.37 11.96 -1.33
CA VAL A 133 14.74 11.99 0.00
C VAL A 133 13.25 11.69 -0.11
N LEU A 134 12.45 12.56 -0.73
CA LEU A 134 10.98 12.44 -0.69
C LEU A 134 10.47 11.16 -1.39
N ASP A 135 10.91 10.92 -2.62
CA ASP A 135 10.50 9.73 -3.40
C ASP A 135 11.02 8.44 -2.74
N VAL A 136 12.19 8.49 -2.11
CA VAL A 136 12.77 7.34 -1.38
C VAL A 136 11.97 7.03 -0.13
N VAL A 137 11.62 8.06 0.65
CA VAL A 137 10.76 7.94 1.84
C VAL A 137 9.41 7.35 1.45
N GLU A 138 8.72 7.94 0.47
CA GLU A 138 7.40 7.45 0.05
C GLU A 138 7.47 6.00 -0.43
N ARG A 139 8.43 5.66 -1.29
CA ARG A 139 8.59 4.30 -1.82
C ARG A 139 8.89 3.31 -0.72
N GLU A 140 9.94 3.50 0.07
CA GLU A 140 10.37 2.51 1.05
C GLU A 140 9.37 2.35 2.20
N VAL A 141 8.76 3.44 2.67
CA VAL A 141 7.68 3.35 3.67
C VAL A 141 6.51 2.56 3.11
N ASN A 142 6.04 2.87 1.90
CA ASN A 142 4.88 2.18 1.33
C ASN A 142 5.17 0.70 1.02
N THR A 143 6.38 0.37 0.58
CA THR A 143 6.79 -1.00 0.29
C THR A 143 6.96 -1.81 1.58
N HIS A 144 7.72 -1.30 2.55
CA HIS A 144 8.24 -2.12 3.65
C HIS A 144 7.53 -1.92 4.99
N SER A 145 6.87 -0.78 5.22
CA SER A 145 6.15 -0.56 6.47
C SER A 145 5.01 -1.58 6.62
N PRO A 146 4.77 -2.15 7.81
CA PRO A 146 3.64 -3.05 8.05
C PRO A 146 2.36 -2.33 8.51
N SER A 147 2.45 -1.06 8.89
CA SER A 147 1.34 -0.38 9.61
C SER A 147 0.92 0.95 9.04
N VAL A 148 1.76 1.62 8.25
CA VAL A 148 1.39 2.92 7.65
C VAL A 148 1.69 2.96 6.16
N GLN A 149 0.92 3.76 5.44
CA GLN A 149 1.21 4.21 4.08
C GLN A 149 1.24 5.73 4.06
N VAL A 150 2.02 6.30 3.17
CA VAL A 150 2.20 7.74 3.05
C VAL A 150 2.11 8.18 1.59
N LYS A 151 1.55 9.36 1.38
CA LYS A 151 1.75 10.16 0.16
C LYS A 151 2.25 11.53 0.54
N TYR A 152 2.96 12.20 -0.36
CA TYR A 152 3.36 13.58 -0.13
C TYR A 152 2.92 14.50 -1.27
N GLU A 153 2.67 15.76 -0.91
CA GLU A 153 2.27 16.83 -1.82
C GLU A 153 3.14 18.06 -1.56
N TYR A 154 3.39 18.84 -2.61
CA TYR A 154 4.12 20.10 -2.46
C TYR A 154 3.19 21.22 -2.01
N ILE A 155 3.66 21.99 -1.02
CA ILE A 155 3.08 23.27 -0.66
C ILE A 155 3.79 24.34 -1.47
N LYS A 156 3.01 25.16 -2.17
CA LYS A 156 3.51 26.23 -3.03
C LYS A 156 3.10 27.59 -2.48
N THR A 157 4.04 28.51 -2.46
CA THR A 157 3.78 29.94 -2.26
C THR A 157 4.10 30.65 -3.57
N LYS A 158 3.05 31.11 -4.25
CA LYS A 158 3.12 31.57 -5.65
C LYS A 158 3.70 30.47 -6.57
N ARG A 159 4.86 30.71 -7.18
CA ARG A 159 5.53 29.76 -8.10
C ARG A 159 6.57 28.87 -7.41
N ARG A 160 6.91 29.13 -6.15
CA ARG A 160 7.97 28.41 -5.43
C ARG A 160 7.38 27.35 -4.50
N VAL A 161 8.00 26.17 -4.48
CA VAL A 161 7.72 25.14 -3.47
C VAL A 161 8.38 25.57 -2.17
N THR A 162 7.60 25.72 -1.12
CA THR A 162 8.05 26.19 0.20
C THR A 162 8.01 25.08 1.26
N GLY A 163 7.21 24.05 1.02
CA GLY A 163 7.08 22.94 1.95
C GLY A 163 6.54 21.66 1.33
N VAL A 164 6.40 20.65 2.18
CA VAL A 164 5.87 19.34 1.86
C VAL A 164 4.80 19.00 2.89
N ARG A 165 3.65 18.52 2.39
CA ARG A 165 2.60 17.93 3.20
C ARG A 165 2.64 16.42 3.03
N PHE A 166 2.83 15.68 4.11
CA PHE A 166 2.67 14.23 4.13
C PHE A 166 1.26 13.88 4.59
N VAL A 167 0.59 13.01 3.86
CA VAL A 167 -0.70 12.43 4.23
C VAL A 167 -0.47 10.96 4.54
N ILE A 168 -0.84 10.56 5.75
CA ILE A 168 -0.50 9.26 6.36
C ILE A 168 -1.80 8.49 6.58
N PHE A 169 -1.80 7.23 6.16
CA PHE A 169 -2.93 6.31 6.27
C PHE A 169 -2.49 5.09 7.06
N ASP A 170 -3.44 4.43 7.73
CA ASP A 170 -3.19 3.07 8.20
C ASP A 170 -2.96 2.17 6.98
N LYS A 171 -1.87 1.40 7.03
CA LYS A 171 -1.70 0.30 6.07
C LYS A 171 -2.68 -0.77 6.48
N ILE A 172 -3.66 -1.02 5.62
CA ILE A 172 -4.56 -2.14 5.77
C ILE A 172 -3.68 -3.38 5.78
N LYS A 173 -3.58 -4.04 6.93
CA LYS A 173 -3.03 -5.39 7.00
C LYS A 173 -4.00 -6.24 6.20
N MET A 174 -3.65 -6.56 4.96
CA MET A 174 -4.17 -7.79 4.38
C MET A 174 -3.81 -8.88 5.38
N LYS A 175 -4.83 -9.47 6.01
CA LYS A 175 -4.61 -10.69 6.79
C LYS A 175 -3.86 -11.63 5.85
N PRO A 176 -2.72 -12.23 6.26
CA PRO A 176 -2.35 -13.49 5.66
C PRO A 176 -3.60 -14.35 5.81
N ALA A 177 -4.13 -14.86 4.69
CA ALA A 177 -5.21 -15.83 4.74
C ALA A 177 -4.81 -16.87 5.80
N ALA A 178 -5.65 -17.00 6.83
CA ALA A 178 -5.39 -17.91 7.93
C ALA A 178 -5.11 -19.30 7.34
N GLU A 179 -4.03 -19.91 7.81
CA GLU A 179 -3.61 -21.27 7.49
C GLU A 179 -4.79 -22.24 7.48
N LYS A 180 -5.03 -22.88 6.33
CA LYS A 180 -5.23 -24.33 6.03
C LYS A 180 -5.32 -24.39 4.49
N THR A 181 -4.54 -25.10 3.68
CA THR A 181 -3.67 -26.28 3.80
C THR A 181 -2.82 -26.33 2.53
N GLY A 182 -1.59 -26.84 2.64
CA GLY A 182 -0.80 -27.34 1.50
C GLY A 182 0.19 -26.32 0.93
N GLY A 183 1.47 -26.57 1.18
CA GLY A 183 2.57 -25.75 0.69
C GLY A 183 2.64 -25.70 -0.84
N GLY A 184 2.96 -24.51 -1.32
CA GLY A 184 3.32 -24.21 -2.70
C GLY A 184 3.74 -22.76 -2.72
N GLU A 185 4.93 -22.50 -3.24
CA GLU A 185 5.48 -21.18 -3.50
C GLU A 185 4.40 -20.25 -4.11
N ALA A 186 4.50 -18.95 -3.86
CA ALA A 186 3.71 -17.94 -4.59
C ALA A 186 4.14 -17.96 -6.07
N THR A 187 3.72 -18.99 -6.78
CA THR A 187 3.69 -19.09 -8.22
C THR A 187 2.49 -18.30 -8.67
N ASN A 188 2.69 -17.54 -9.75
CA ASN A 188 1.61 -16.88 -10.47
C ASN A 188 0.68 -17.97 -11.05
N TYR A 189 -0.27 -18.49 -10.25
CA TYR A 189 -1.25 -19.43 -10.76
C TYR A 189 -2.03 -18.76 -11.91
N ALA A 190 -1.89 -19.34 -13.09
CA ALA A 190 -2.59 -19.00 -14.32
C ALA A 190 -3.43 -20.23 -14.68
N PRO A 191 -4.76 -20.08 -14.86
CA PRO A 191 -5.61 -21.20 -15.24
C PRO A 191 -5.21 -21.73 -16.62
N SER A 192 -5.22 -23.05 -16.79
CA SER A 192 -4.95 -23.67 -18.10
C SER A 192 -6.07 -23.38 -19.10
N GLU A 193 -5.85 -23.67 -20.39
CA GLU A 193 -6.90 -23.54 -21.40
C GLU A 193 -8.10 -24.45 -21.09
N GLU A 194 -7.87 -25.64 -20.53
CA GLU A 194 -8.91 -26.56 -20.10
C GLU A 194 -9.69 -26.04 -18.88
N GLU A 195 -9.03 -25.32 -17.96
CA GLU A 195 -9.73 -24.66 -16.85
C GLU A 195 -10.55 -23.44 -17.31
N LEU A 196 -10.14 -22.78 -18.39
CA LEU A 196 -10.90 -21.66 -18.96
C LEU A 196 -12.04 -22.11 -19.87
N SER A 197 -11.95 -23.31 -20.48
CA SER A 197 -12.98 -23.83 -21.38
C SER A 197 -14.29 -24.14 -20.66
N VAL A 198 -14.25 -24.45 -19.37
CA VAL A 198 -15.46 -24.69 -18.55
C VAL A 198 -16.25 -23.41 -18.23
N LEU A 199 -15.69 -22.23 -18.50
CA LEU A 199 -16.39 -20.97 -18.25
C LEU A 199 -17.49 -20.73 -19.29
N THR A 200 -18.61 -20.19 -18.82
CA THR A 200 -19.66 -19.67 -19.71
C THR A 200 -19.14 -18.48 -20.51
N TYR A 201 -19.85 -18.10 -21.59
CA TYR A 201 -19.43 -16.97 -22.43
C TYR A 201 -19.26 -15.66 -21.64
N SER A 202 -20.20 -15.35 -20.76
CA SER A 202 -20.16 -14.14 -19.92
C SER A 202 -19.05 -14.21 -18.86
N GLN A 203 -18.82 -15.38 -18.27
CA GLN A 203 -17.75 -15.62 -17.31
C GLN A 203 -16.36 -15.48 -17.94
N HIS A 204 -16.13 -16.08 -19.10
CA HIS A 204 -14.87 -15.95 -19.83
C HIS A 204 -14.58 -14.48 -20.20
N LYS A 205 -15.62 -13.73 -20.60
CA LYS A 205 -15.48 -12.31 -20.93
C LYS A 205 -15.23 -11.45 -19.68
N ALA A 206 -15.86 -11.78 -18.55
CA ALA A 206 -15.60 -11.17 -17.26
C ALA A 206 -14.13 -11.38 -16.83
N TYR A 207 -13.64 -12.63 -16.90
CA TYR A 207 -12.24 -13.00 -16.66
C TYR A 207 -11.29 -12.17 -17.53
N THR A 208 -11.53 -12.13 -18.85
CA THR A 208 -10.70 -11.37 -19.80
C THR A 208 -10.65 -9.87 -19.44
N ASN A 209 -11.78 -9.29 -19.04
CA ASN A 209 -11.86 -7.89 -18.62
C ASN A 209 -11.06 -7.60 -17.34
N LEU A 210 -11.07 -8.51 -16.37
CA LEU A 210 -10.31 -8.42 -15.13
C LEU A 210 -8.80 -8.48 -15.39
N VAL A 211 -8.35 -9.45 -16.20
CA VAL A 211 -6.93 -9.61 -16.57
C VAL A 211 -6.45 -8.39 -17.35
N LYS A 212 -7.24 -7.91 -18.32
CA LYS A 212 -6.93 -6.68 -19.09
C LYS A 212 -6.79 -5.45 -18.18
N PHE A 213 -7.61 -5.37 -17.13
CA PHE A 213 -7.52 -4.32 -16.13
C PHE A 213 -6.23 -4.40 -15.29
N GLY A 214 -5.64 -5.60 -15.17
CA GLY A 214 -4.38 -5.86 -14.48
C GLY A 214 -4.52 -6.76 -13.24
N VAL A 215 -5.68 -7.39 -13.04
CA VAL A 215 -5.87 -8.40 -11.99
C VAL A 215 -5.11 -9.67 -12.39
N TYR A 216 -4.40 -10.29 -11.45
CA TYR A 216 -3.73 -11.57 -11.71
C TYR A 216 -4.74 -12.66 -12.08
N GLU A 217 -4.36 -13.50 -13.04
CA GLU A 217 -5.21 -14.52 -13.65
C GLU A 217 -5.84 -15.45 -12.61
N GLY A 218 -5.03 -16.00 -11.71
CA GLY A 218 -5.52 -16.85 -10.62
C GLY A 218 -6.52 -16.18 -9.69
N ILE A 219 -6.35 -14.88 -9.42
CA ILE A 219 -7.28 -14.11 -8.57
C ILE A 219 -8.59 -13.89 -9.33
N ALA A 220 -8.51 -13.50 -10.60
CA ALA A 220 -9.69 -13.32 -11.43
C ALA A 220 -10.51 -14.62 -11.51
N PHE A 221 -9.83 -15.76 -11.72
CA PHE A 221 -10.45 -17.08 -11.92
C PHE A 221 -10.95 -17.73 -10.62
N LYS A 222 -10.12 -17.86 -9.57
CA LYS A 222 -10.49 -18.60 -8.34
C LYS A 222 -11.20 -17.73 -7.29
N GLN A 223 -11.02 -16.40 -7.31
CA GLN A 223 -11.52 -15.54 -6.22
C GLN A 223 -12.64 -14.59 -6.66
N ILE A 224 -12.47 -13.86 -7.75
CA ILE A 224 -13.48 -12.85 -8.14
C ILE A 224 -14.66 -13.51 -8.83
N LEU A 225 -14.40 -14.26 -9.91
CA LEU A 225 -15.45 -14.80 -10.78
C LEU A 225 -16.48 -15.69 -10.06
N PRO A 226 -16.08 -16.64 -9.16
CA PRO A 226 -17.05 -17.50 -8.46
C PRO A 226 -17.94 -16.76 -7.46
N ASN A 227 -17.57 -15.52 -7.10
CA ASN A 227 -18.32 -14.68 -6.18
C ASN A 227 -19.30 -13.73 -6.89
N ILE A 228 -19.32 -13.71 -8.23
CA ILE A 228 -20.33 -12.96 -9.00
C ILE A 228 -21.60 -13.80 -9.10
N LYS A 229 -22.42 -13.78 -8.04
CA LYS A 229 -23.66 -14.57 -7.97
C LYS A 229 -24.76 -13.82 -7.25
N GLY A 230 -26.01 -14.22 -7.49
CA GLY A 230 -27.20 -13.58 -6.93
C GLY A 230 -27.64 -12.34 -7.70
N GLY A 231 -28.83 -11.82 -7.39
CA GLY A 231 -29.36 -10.61 -8.05
C GLY A 231 -29.57 -10.73 -9.56
N ASP A 232 -29.81 -11.94 -10.07
CA ASP A 232 -30.06 -12.22 -11.50
C ASP A 232 -28.90 -11.75 -12.41
N VAL A 233 -27.65 -11.93 -11.96
CA VAL A 233 -26.44 -11.55 -12.73
C VAL A 233 -25.85 -12.69 -13.57
N GLU A 234 -26.41 -13.89 -13.45
CA GLU A 234 -26.00 -15.09 -14.21
C GLU A 234 -26.21 -14.88 -15.71
N GLY A 235 -25.19 -15.13 -16.52
CA GLY A 235 -25.17 -14.78 -17.95
C GLY A 235 -24.79 -13.31 -18.23
N PHE A 236 -24.52 -12.53 -17.18
CA PHE A 236 -24.20 -11.09 -17.23
C PHE A 236 -22.99 -10.73 -16.34
N GLU A 237 -22.12 -11.68 -16.01
CA GLU A 237 -20.93 -11.48 -15.20
C GLU A 237 -19.97 -10.43 -15.79
N ASP A 238 -19.86 -10.33 -17.12
CA ASP A 238 -19.07 -9.29 -17.78
C ASP A 238 -19.68 -7.89 -17.61
N TYR A 239 -21.00 -7.78 -17.51
CA TYR A 239 -21.69 -6.53 -17.20
C TYR A 239 -21.47 -6.14 -15.74
N PHE A 240 -21.51 -7.13 -14.84
CA PHE A 240 -21.15 -6.91 -13.45
C PHE A 240 -19.73 -6.36 -13.32
N VAL A 241 -18.74 -7.03 -13.91
CA VAL A 241 -17.34 -6.57 -13.90
C VAL A 241 -17.20 -5.18 -14.52
N LYS A 242 -17.89 -4.89 -15.63
CA LYS A 242 -17.89 -3.56 -16.26
C LYS A 242 -18.37 -2.48 -15.29
N HIS A 243 -19.50 -2.70 -14.62
CA HIS A 243 -20.06 -1.72 -13.67
C HIS A 243 -19.26 -1.62 -12.38
N ALA A 244 -18.72 -2.74 -11.89
CA ALA A 244 -17.81 -2.77 -10.74
C ALA A 244 -16.54 -1.96 -11.02
N LEU A 245 -15.91 -2.14 -12.18
CA LEU A 245 -14.75 -1.36 -12.62
C LEU A 245 -15.09 0.12 -12.80
N ALA A 246 -16.26 0.44 -13.35
CA ALA A 246 -16.71 1.83 -13.49
C ALA A 246 -16.94 2.49 -12.12
N HIS A 247 -17.56 1.76 -11.18
CA HIS A 247 -17.74 2.20 -9.81
C HIS A 247 -16.38 2.40 -9.13
N PHE A 248 -15.46 1.44 -9.24
CA PHE A 248 -14.10 1.57 -8.72
C PHE A 248 -13.39 2.80 -9.29
N LYS A 249 -13.38 2.99 -10.61
CA LYS A 249 -12.73 4.16 -11.25
C LYS A 249 -13.32 5.49 -10.79
N ARG A 250 -14.63 5.53 -10.51
CA ARG A 250 -15.31 6.73 -10.01
C ARG A 250 -14.84 7.12 -8.61
N TRP A 251 -14.59 6.15 -7.74
CA TRP A 251 -14.35 6.37 -6.31
C TRP A 251 -12.88 6.21 -5.89
N ALA A 252 -12.10 5.44 -6.63
CA ALA A 252 -10.68 5.18 -6.39
C ALA A 252 -9.79 6.00 -7.34
N ARG A 253 -10.04 7.31 -7.48
CA ARG A 253 -9.49 8.18 -8.55
C ARG A 253 -7.97 8.34 -8.56
N ASN A 254 -7.30 8.18 -7.41
CA ASN A 254 -5.87 8.52 -7.24
C ASN A 254 -4.97 7.29 -7.11
N GLN A 255 -5.03 6.37 -8.09
CA GLN A 255 -4.14 5.20 -8.12
C GLN A 255 -2.76 5.56 -8.67
N PRO A 256 -1.65 5.26 -7.96
CA PRO A 256 -0.31 5.66 -8.39
C PRO A 256 0.14 4.98 -9.69
N ASN A 257 -0.31 3.75 -9.96
CA ASN A 257 -0.02 2.99 -11.18
C ASN A 257 -1.06 1.88 -11.41
N LYS A 258 -0.97 1.19 -12.55
CA LYS A 258 -1.90 0.11 -12.95
C LYS A 258 -1.87 -1.09 -11.98
N ALA A 259 -0.70 -1.48 -11.48
CA ALA A 259 -0.57 -2.62 -10.56
C ALA A 259 -1.23 -2.32 -9.20
N ILE A 260 -1.02 -1.13 -8.64
CA ILE A 260 -1.68 -0.69 -7.40
C ILE A 260 -3.18 -0.50 -7.62
N SER A 261 -3.58 -0.01 -8.80
CA SER A 261 -5.00 0.09 -9.17
C SER A 261 -5.67 -1.28 -9.16
N ALA A 262 -5.05 -2.30 -9.77
CA ALA A 262 -5.56 -3.66 -9.79
C ALA A 262 -5.57 -4.28 -8.39
N ALA A 263 -4.49 -4.14 -7.61
CA ALA A 263 -4.44 -4.63 -6.23
C ALA A 263 -5.52 -3.97 -5.35
N THR A 264 -5.76 -2.66 -5.53
CA THR A 264 -6.81 -1.94 -4.80
C THR A 264 -8.20 -2.39 -5.23
N PHE A 265 -8.41 -2.70 -6.51
CA PHE A 265 -9.66 -3.27 -6.96
C PHE A 265 -9.89 -4.66 -6.36
N VAL A 266 -8.88 -5.53 -6.31
CA VAL A 266 -8.95 -6.83 -5.64
C VAL A 266 -9.29 -6.67 -4.15
N MET A 267 -8.68 -5.71 -3.44
CA MET A 267 -9.03 -5.39 -2.05
C MET A 267 -10.51 -5.00 -1.87
N TRP A 268 -11.15 -4.41 -2.87
CA TRP A 268 -12.57 -4.07 -2.78
C TRP A 268 -13.46 -5.32 -2.82
N TRP A 269 -13.01 -6.38 -3.49
CA TRP A 269 -13.65 -7.69 -3.48
C TRP A 269 -13.35 -8.45 -2.18
N SER A 270 -12.06 -8.63 -1.83
CA SER A 270 -11.69 -9.52 -0.73
C SER A 270 -11.95 -8.91 0.65
N ASP A 271 -11.38 -7.73 0.91
CA ASP A 271 -11.25 -7.22 2.28
C ASP A 271 -12.43 -6.32 2.63
N LYS A 272 -12.85 -5.50 1.67
CA LYS A 272 -13.92 -4.52 1.87
C LYS A 272 -15.30 -5.03 1.49
N LYS A 273 -15.38 -6.17 0.78
CA LYS A 273 -16.64 -6.79 0.38
C LYS A 273 -17.61 -5.80 -0.27
N VAL A 274 -17.08 -4.89 -1.08
CA VAL A 274 -17.85 -3.81 -1.71
C VAL A 274 -18.85 -4.37 -2.72
N PHE A 275 -18.51 -5.51 -3.31
CA PHE A 275 -19.30 -6.16 -4.35
C PHE A 275 -20.02 -7.41 -3.83
N ASP A 276 -20.13 -7.59 -2.51
CA ASP A 276 -20.90 -8.68 -1.91
C ASP A 276 -22.37 -8.25 -1.76
N ALA A 277 -23.29 -9.21 -1.74
CA ALA A 277 -24.73 -8.96 -1.69
C ALA A 277 -25.20 -8.21 -0.43
N GLU A 278 -24.42 -8.24 0.64
CA GLU A 278 -24.66 -7.47 1.87
C GLU A 278 -24.28 -5.97 1.74
N ASN A 279 -23.70 -5.55 0.61
CA ASN A 279 -23.29 -4.17 0.37
C ASN A 279 -24.22 -3.45 -0.63
N ASP A 280 -24.64 -2.23 -0.32
CA ASP A 280 -25.47 -1.39 -1.21
C ASP A 280 -24.89 -1.20 -2.62
N VAL A 281 -23.56 -1.24 -2.76
CA VAL A 281 -22.90 -1.08 -4.06
C VAL A 281 -23.23 -2.25 -4.99
N PHE A 282 -23.38 -3.48 -4.47
CA PHE A 282 -23.81 -4.64 -5.24
C PHE A 282 -25.17 -4.39 -5.88
N TRP A 283 -26.17 -3.96 -5.09
CA TRP A 283 -27.52 -3.71 -5.59
C TRP A 283 -27.59 -2.55 -6.57
N LYS A 284 -26.77 -1.50 -6.37
CA LYS A 284 -26.62 -0.41 -7.37
C LYS A 284 -26.00 -0.90 -8.68
N ILE A 285 -25.17 -1.94 -8.66
CA ILE A 285 -24.65 -2.57 -9.87
C ILE A 285 -25.73 -3.44 -10.51
N VAL A 286 -26.42 -4.27 -9.73
CA VAL A 286 -27.55 -5.10 -10.21
C VAL A 286 -28.62 -4.25 -10.90
N GLU A 287 -29.00 -3.11 -10.32
CA GLU A 287 -29.98 -2.18 -10.92
C GLU A 287 -29.51 -1.69 -12.30
N LYS A 288 -28.22 -1.37 -12.45
CA LYS A 288 -27.64 -0.98 -13.74
C LYS A 288 -27.61 -2.12 -14.74
N ILE A 289 -27.34 -3.34 -14.29
CA ILE A 289 -27.41 -4.52 -15.15
C ILE A 289 -28.85 -4.70 -15.64
N SER A 290 -29.85 -4.60 -14.76
CA SER A 290 -31.26 -4.66 -15.14
C SER A 290 -31.65 -3.57 -16.14
N ALA A 291 -31.12 -2.35 -15.99
CA ALA A 291 -31.32 -1.28 -16.97
C ALA A 291 -30.61 -1.56 -18.31
N ASP A 292 -29.45 -2.23 -18.29
CA ASP A 292 -28.73 -2.64 -19.49
C ASP A 292 -29.44 -3.80 -20.21
N LYS A 293 -29.99 -4.77 -19.48
CA LYS A 293 -30.80 -5.88 -20.03
C LYS A 293 -31.95 -5.36 -20.89
N LYS A 294 -32.67 -4.34 -20.42
CA LYS A 294 -33.79 -3.71 -21.13
C LYS A 294 -33.40 -3.00 -22.43
N LYS A 295 -32.11 -2.75 -22.65
CA LYS A 295 -31.60 -2.08 -23.87
C LYS A 295 -31.10 -3.08 -24.92
N LEU A 296 -30.99 -4.37 -24.56
CA LEU A 296 -30.59 -5.40 -25.50
C LEU A 296 -31.76 -5.70 -26.44
N ASP A 297 -31.44 -5.97 -27.70
CA ASP A 297 -32.40 -6.60 -28.60
C ASP A 297 -32.70 -8.03 -28.11
N GLN A 298 -33.87 -8.53 -28.49
CA GLN A 298 -34.39 -9.82 -28.02
C GLN A 298 -33.41 -10.96 -28.33
N VAL A 299 -32.81 -10.98 -29.52
CA VAL A 299 -31.87 -12.02 -29.94
C VAL A 299 -30.62 -12.01 -29.05
N THR A 300 -30.04 -10.83 -28.80
CA THR A 300 -28.89 -10.72 -27.89
C THR A 300 -29.24 -11.11 -26.47
N PHE A 301 -30.42 -10.76 -25.97
CA PHE A 301 -30.86 -11.17 -24.64
C PHE A 301 -31.00 -12.69 -24.54
N ASP A 302 -31.72 -13.31 -25.48
CA ASP A 302 -31.99 -14.75 -25.51
C ASP A 302 -30.69 -15.55 -25.63
N ASN A 303 -29.76 -15.12 -26.49
CA ASN A 303 -28.44 -15.73 -26.61
C ASN A 303 -27.69 -15.76 -25.27
N ARG A 304 -27.85 -14.73 -24.42
CA ARG A 304 -27.19 -14.69 -23.11
C ARG A 304 -27.89 -15.58 -22.09
N ILE A 305 -29.21 -15.68 -22.17
CA ILE A 305 -30.00 -16.59 -21.33
C ILE A 305 -29.67 -18.05 -21.67
N GLU A 306 -29.48 -18.36 -22.95
CA GLU A 306 -29.08 -19.69 -23.40
C GLU A 306 -27.62 -19.99 -22.99
N ALA A 307 -26.70 -19.05 -23.25
CA ALA A 307 -25.27 -19.21 -22.95
C ALA A 307 -24.95 -19.36 -21.46
N LYS A 308 -25.87 -19.05 -20.55
CA LYS A 308 -25.58 -19.05 -19.11
C LYS A 308 -25.42 -20.47 -18.52
N ASN A 309 -25.96 -21.48 -19.20
CA ASN A 309 -25.96 -22.88 -18.75
C ASN A 309 -25.01 -23.78 -19.55
N MET A 310 -24.21 -23.21 -20.46
CA MET A 310 -23.28 -23.95 -21.31
C MET A 310 -21.93 -23.22 -21.38
N THR A 311 -20.87 -23.98 -21.63
CA THR A 311 -19.54 -23.42 -21.82
C THR A 311 -19.51 -22.49 -23.03
N LYS A 312 -18.50 -21.60 -23.07
CA LYS A 312 -18.27 -20.71 -24.21
C LYS A 312 -18.19 -21.47 -25.53
N ASP A 313 -17.54 -22.63 -25.55
CA ASP A 313 -17.32 -23.40 -26.78
C ASP A 313 -18.61 -24.11 -27.21
N GLU A 314 -19.35 -24.71 -26.28
CA GLU A 314 -20.70 -25.27 -26.55
C GLU A 314 -21.65 -24.20 -27.10
N PHE A 315 -21.61 -22.98 -26.53
CA PHE A 315 -22.42 -21.87 -27.04
C PHE A 315 -22.02 -21.46 -28.45
N ILE A 316 -20.72 -21.41 -28.77
CA ILE A 316 -20.23 -21.09 -30.11
C ILE A 316 -20.70 -22.14 -31.12
N GLU A 317 -20.68 -23.42 -30.77
CA GLU A 317 -21.18 -24.49 -31.62
C GLU A 317 -22.70 -24.44 -31.79
N TRP A 318 -23.43 -24.26 -30.69
CA TRP A 318 -24.89 -24.07 -30.71
C TRP A 318 -25.28 -22.91 -31.62
N TYR A 319 -24.63 -21.74 -31.46
CA TYR A 319 -24.93 -20.55 -32.26
C TYR A 319 -24.67 -20.78 -33.75
N LYS A 320 -23.55 -21.45 -34.10
CA LYS A 320 -23.24 -21.80 -35.49
C LYS A 320 -24.30 -22.73 -36.10
N ARG A 321 -24.78 -23.71 -35.34
CA ARG A 321 -25.84 -24.63 -35.80
C ARG A 321 -27.16 -23.89 -36.03
N THR A 322 -27.60 -23.09 -35.07
CA THR A 322 -28.86 -22.32 -35.16
C THR A 322 -28.85 -21.34 -36.33
N GLN A 323 -27.72 -20.69 -36.60
CA GLN A 323 -27.58 -19.82 -37.78
C GLN A 323 -27.64 -20.61 -39.09
N LYS A 324 -27.09 -21.82 -39.13
CA LYS A 324 -27.12 -22.68 -40.33
C LYS A 324 -28.51 -23.28 -40.60
N GLU A 325 -29.38 -23.39 -39.60
CA GLU A 325 -30.77 -23.85 -39.75
C GLU A 325 -31.73 -22.71 -40.14
N MET A 326 -31.32 -21.45 -40.00
CA MET A 326 -32.08 -20.26 -40.40
C MET A 326 -31.85 -19.83 -41.87
N PHE A 327 -30.92 -20.47 -42.59
CA PHE A 327 -30.58 -20.21 -44.00
C PHE A 327 -30.60 -21.49 -44.82
#